data_AF-A0A1Y4NA60-F1
#
_entry.id   AF-A0A1Y4NA60-F1
#
_cell.length_a   1.000
_cell.length_b   1.000
_cell.length_c   1.000
_cell.angle_alpha   90.00
_cell.angle_beta   90.00
_cell.angle_gamma   90.00
#
_symmetry.space_group_name_H-M   'P 1'
#
loop_
_entity.id
_entity.type
_entity.pdbx_description
1 polymer ?
#
loop_
_entity_poly.entity_id
_entity_poly.type
_entity_poly.pdbx_seq_one_letter_code
_entity_poly.pdbx_strand_id
1 'polypeptide(L)'
;MFILAFIPIIVIAVTFAVRYRSMRDPVQFSYEYQAQTSCPSKDHMYTFDIRKESDNLYKCYICRTPSYRGRDTSNYMPHIWYNKTTNKRWICWTGSIKYPEQAKTLCRKWADATQVFIDTGKPLPAFVRR
;
A
#
# COMPACT_ATOMS: atom_id res chain seq x y z
N MET A 1 -6.87 -46.65 18.16
CA MET A 1 -5.44 -46.39 17.91
C MET A 1 -5.19 -45.96 16.44
N PHE A 2 -6.00 -45.03 15.88
CA PHE A 2 -5.93 -44.66 14.46
C PHE A 2 -5.62 -43.18 14.19
N ILE A 3 -5.76 -42.30 15.20
CA ILE A 3 -5.59 -40.84 15.05
C ILE A 3 -4.11 -40.45 14.90
N LEU A 4 -3.19 -41.21 15.51
CA LEU A 4 -1.75 -40.91 15.51
C LEU A 4 -1.07 -41.05 14.12
N ALA A 5 -1.61 -41.88 13.22
CA ALA A 5 -1.02 -42.10 11.90
C ALA A 5 -1.28 -40.95 10.90
N PHE A 6 -2.30 -40.12 11.15
CA PHE A 6 -2.66 -39.01 10.26
C PHE A 6 -2.01 -37.68 10.64
N ILE A 7 -1.46 -37.57 11.86
CA ILE A 7 -0.74 -36.37 12.33
C ILE A 7 0.35 -35.91 11.35
N PRO A 8 1.26 -36.77 10.85
CA PRO A 8 2.29 -36.32 9.91
C PRO A 8 1.70 -35.83 8.58
N ILE A 9 0.63 -36.45 8.08
CA ILE A 9 -0.04 -36.06 6.84
C ILE A 9 -0.70 -34.68 7.00
N ILE A 10 -1.38 -34.45 8.13
CA ILE A 10 -2.01 -33.16 8.45
C ILE A 10 -0.94 -32.06 8.58
N VAL A 11 0.17 -32.33 9.26
CA VAL A 11 1.28 -31.36 9.39
C VAL A 11 1.88 -31.02 8.03
N ILE A 12 2.10 -32.01 7.15
CA ILE A 12 2.58 -31.78 5.79
C ILE A 12 1.58 -30.96 4.98
N ALA A 13 0.28 -31.30 5.03
CA ALA A 13 -0.76 -30.58 4.30
C ALA A 13 -0.89 -29.13 4.76
N VAL A 14 -0.83 -28.86 6.07
CA VAL A 14 -0.86 -27.49 6.63
C VAL A 14 0.39 -26.72 6.21
N THR A 15 1.57 -27.33 6.34
CA THR A 15 2.84 -26.70 5.92
C THR A 15 2.82 -26.37 4.43
N PHE A 16 2.32 -27.30 3.61
CA PHE A 16 2.18 -27.09 2.17
C PHE A 16 1.16 -26.01 1.85
N ALA A 17 0.02 -25.95 2.54
CA ALA A 17 -0.98 -24.90 2.34
C ALA A 17 -0.44 -23.50 2.70
N VAL A 18 0.31 -23.38 3.79
CA VAL A 18 0.97 -22.12 4.19
C VAL A 18 2.02 -21.71 3.16
N ARG A 19 2.84 -22.65 2.68
CA ARG A 19 3.91 -22.39 1.70
C ARG A 19 3.37 -22.11 0.30
N TYR A 20 2.33 -22.84 -0.12
CA TYR A 20 1.61 -22.65 -1.38
C TYR A 20 1.00 -21.26 -1.47
N ARG A 21 0.44 -20.75 -0.36
CA ARG A 21 -0.05 -19.37 -0.29
C ARG A 21 1.07 -18.36 -0.54
N SER A 22 2.22 -18.51 0.13
CA SER A 22 3.36 -17.57 -0.05
C SER A 22 3.90 -17.56 -1.49
N MET A 23 3.81 -18.70 -2.21
CA MET A 23 4.21 -18.82 -3.62
C MET A 23 3.22 -18.20 -4.61
N ARG A 24 1.94 -18.10 -4.26
CA ARG A 24 0.90 -17.55 -5.15
C ARG A 24 0.84 -16.03 -5.13
N ASP A 25 1.15 -15.43 -3.99
CA ASP A 25 1.05 -13.98 -3.84
C ASP A 25 2.13 -13.28 -4.70
N PRO A 26 1.76 -12.29 -5.52
CA PRO A 26 2.70 -11.62 -6.41
C PRO A 26 3.79 -10.92 -5.60
N VAL A 27 5.04 -11.16 -6.00
CA VAL A 27 6.22 -10.53 -5.40
C VAL A 27 6.27 -9.04 -5.75
N GLN A 28 5.82 -8.68 -6.95
CA GLN A 28 5.76 -7.29 -7.41
C GLN A 28 4.62 -7.12 -8.41
N PHE A 29 3.89 -6.02 -8.33
CA PHE A 29 2.85 -5.67 -9.30
C PHE A 29 2.57 -4.16 -9.33
N SER A 30 2.20 -3.65 -10.51
CA SER A 30 1.71 -2.28 -10.67
C SER A 30 0.25 -2.19 -10.24
N TYR A 31 -0.12 -1.07 -9.63
CA TYR A 31 -1.48 -0.75 -9.25
C TYR A 31 -1.80 0.69 -9.63
N GLU A 32 -2.70 0.86 -10.58
CA GLU A 32 -3.24 2.16 -10.98
C GLU A 32 -4.57 2.41 -10.26
N TYR A 33 -4.76 3.64 -9.83
CA TYR A 33 -5.95 4.04 -9.10
C TYR A 33 -6.34 5.47 -9.40
N GLN A 34 -7.63 5.67 -9.70
CA GLN A 34 -8.22 6.99 -9.83
C GLN A 34 -8.84 7.39 -8.50
N ALA A 35 -8.26 8.40 -7.84
CA ALA A 35 -8.71 8.85 -6.52
C ALA A 35 -10.14 9.38 -6.55
N GLN A 36 -10.90 9.01 -5.54
CA GLN A 36 -12.29 9.41 -5.36
C GLN A 36 -12.36 10.68 -4.50
N THR A 37 -12.70 11.78 -5.15
CA THR A 37 -12.84 13.12 -4.54
C THR A 37 -14.08 13.79 -5.13
N SER A 38 -14.75 14.63 -4.34
CA SER A 38 -15.91 15.41 -4.78
C SER A 38 -15.53 16.63 -5.64
N CYS A 39 -14.24 16.94 -5.75
CA CYS A 39 -13.78 18.12 -6.47
C CYS A 39 -13.54 17.82 -7.96
N PRO A 40 -13.94 18.72 -8.89
CA PRO A 40 -13.88 18.49 -10.34
C PRO A 40 -12.48 18.63 -10.95
N SER A 41 -11.43 18.25 -10.22
CA SER A 41 -10.05 18.36 -10.69
C SER A 41 -9.77 17.40 -11.87
N LYS A 42 -8.88 17.82 -12.78
CA LYS A 42 -8.65 17.14 -14.07
C LYS A 42 -7.78 15.88 -13.99
N ASP A 43 -6.94 15.73 -12.96
CA ASP A 43 -6.03 14.59 -12.83
C ASP A 43 -6.10 14.03 -11.42
N HIS A 44 -6.68 12.83 -11.31
CA HIS A 44 -6.77 12.03 -10.08
C HIS A 44 -6.07 10.68 -10.22
N MET A 45 -5.20 10.51 -11.22
CA MET A 45 -4.59 9.22 -11.47
C MET A 45 -3.35 9.02 -10.59
N TYR A 46 -3.24 7.87 -9.95
CA TYR A 46 -2.10 7.48 -9.15
C TYR A 46 -1.59 6.13 -9.65
N THR A 47 -0.28 5.96 -9.63
CA THR A 47 0.36 4.70 -9.99
C THR A 47 1.29 4.28 -8.88
N PHE A 48 1.14 3.04 -8.45
CA PHE A 48 1.92 2.43 -7.40
C PHE A 48 2.61 1.18 -7.91
N ASP A 49 3.81 0.93 -7.40
CA ASP A 49 4.52 -0.33 -7.57
C ASP A 49 4.56 -1.02 -6.21
N ILE A 50 3.75 -2.07 -6.07
CA ILE A 50 3.58 -2.79 -4.81
C ILE A 50 4.55 -3.96 -4.81
N ARG A 51 5.41 -4.03 -3.79
CA ARG A 51 6.45 -5.06 -3.66
C ARG A 51 6.32 -5.80 -2.35
N LYS A 52 6.48 -7.12 -2.38
CA LYS A 52 6.65 -7.97 -1.21
C LYS A 52 8.12 -7.87 -0.80
N GLU A 53 8.38 -7.26 0.34
CA GLU A 53 9.74 -7.06 0.87
C GLU A 53 10.17 -8.22 1.76
N SER A 54 9.22 -8.83 2.46
CA SER A 54 9.42 -10.05 3.24
C SER A 54 8.11 -10.83 3.34
N ASP A 55 8.14 -12.00 3.98
CA ASP A 55 6.91 -12.72 4.33
C ASP A 55 5.98 -11.81 5.13
N ASN A 56 4.74 -11.67 4.65
CA ASN A 56 3.70 -10.83 5.24
C ASN A 56 3.99 -9.31 5.30
N LEU A 57 4.90 -8.81 4.46
CA LEU A 57 5.20 -7.38 4.37
C LEU A 57 5.20 -6.89 2.93
N TYR A 58 4.15 -6.16 2.58
CA TYR A 58 4.09 -5.37 1.35
C TYR A 58 4.48 -3.92 1.60
N LYS A 59 5.17 -3.33 0.61
CA LYS A 59 5.50 -1.91 0.56
C LYS A 59 4.93 -1.31 -0.73
N CYS A 60 4.30 -0.15 -0.60
CA CYS A 60 3.64 0.55 -1.70
C CYS A 60 4.51 1.71 -2.19
N TYR A 61 5.28 1.50 -3.25
CA TYR A 61 6.08 2.55 -3.85
C TYR A 61 5.20 3.45 -4.71
N ILE A 62 5.45 4.75 -4.66
CA ILE A 62 4.69 5.77 -5.37
C ILE A 62 5.44 6.07 -6.68
N CYS A 63 4.86 5.69 -7.80
CA CYS A 63 5.44 5.91 -9.13
C CYS A 63 4.92 7.21 -9.76
N ARG A 64 3.65 7.53 -9.54
CA ARG A 64 2.99 8.73 -10.07
C ARG A 64 2.03 9.31 -9.05
N THR A 65 2.05 10.63 -8.90
CA THR A 65 0.98 11.42 -8.29
C THR A 65 0.56 12.52 -9.25
N PRO A 66 -0.68 13.04 -9.14
CA PRO A 66 -1.03 14.31 -9.75
C PRO A 66 -0.14 15.45 -9.24
N SER A 67 -0.13 16.56 -9.97
CA SER A 67 0.56 17.78 -9.54
C SER A 67 -0.06 18.32 -8.25
N TYR A 68 0.79 18.72 -7.30
CA TYR A 68 0.37 19.43 -6.09
C TYR A 68 0.00 20.89 -6.33
N ARG A 69 0.12 21.39 -7.57
CA ARG A 69 -0.31 22.75 -7.99
C ARG A 69 0.26 23.87 -7.11
N GLY A 70 1.54 23.75 -6.76
CA GLY A 70 2.24 24.74 -5.93
C GLY A 70 1.89 24.70 -4.44
N ARG A 71 1.11 23.73 -3.98
CA ARG A 71 0.82 23.55 -2.56
C ARG A 71 2.04 23.01 -1.82
N ASP A 72 2.26 23.52 -0.61
CA ASP A 72 3.31 23.05 0.28
C ASP A 72 2.99 21.65 0.81
N THR A 73 3.84 20.68 0.48
CA THR A 73 3.70 19.27 0.85
C THR A 73 4.47 18.89 2.11
N SER A 74 5.23 19.82 2.70
CA SER A 74 6.17 19.52 3.78
C SER A 74 5.48 19.08 5.09
N ASN A 75 4.35 19.72 5.45
CA ASN A 75 3.69 19.51 6.75
C ASN A 75 2.29 18.89 6.67
N TYR A 76 1.71 18.80 5.47
CA TYR A 76 0.29 18.47 5.29
C TYR A 76 0.05 17.24 4.42
N MET A 77 1.12 16.63 3.89
CA MET A 77 0.99 15.50 2.99
C MET A 77 0.85 14.19 3.77
N PRO A 78 -0.03 13.27 3.34
CA PRO A 78 -0.06 11.91 3.86
C PRO A 78 1.32 11.28 3.88
N HIS A 79 1.74 10.72 5.02
CA HIS A 79 3.13 10.35 5.28
C HIS A 79 3.76 9.51 4.15
N ILE A 80 4.82 10.05 3.56
CA ILE A 80 5.70 9.34 2.62
C ILE A 80 7.08 9.19 3.22
N TRP A 81 7.76 8.12 2.85
CA TRP A 81 9.19 7.99 3.02
C TRP A 81 9.88 8.32 1.71
N TYR A 82 11.00 9.04 1.78
CA TYR A 82 11.85 9.33 0.64
C TYR A 82 13.24 8.76 0.85
N ASN A 83 13.64 7.83 -0.01
CA ASN A 83 15.01 7.32 -0.04
C ASN A 83 15.85 8.18 -0.98
N LYS A 84 16.74 8.98 -0.41
CA LYS A 84 17.64 9.90 -1.13
C LYS A 84 18.59 9.18 -2.09
N THR A 85 19.02 7.97 -1.76
CA THR A 85 19.99 7.20 -2.57
C THR A 85 19.36 6.63 -3.83
N THR A 86 18.11 6.16 -3.74
CA THR A 86 17.40 5.53 -4.88
C THR A 86 16.41 6.47 -5.56
N ASN A 87 16.20 7.67 -5.02
CA ASN A 87 15.14 8.62 -5.40
C ASN A 87 13.72 8.00 -5.36
N LYS A 88 13.53 6.90 -4.62
CA LYS A 88 12.24 6.21 -4.50
C LYS A 88 11.43 6.76 -3.35
N ARG A 89 10.11 6.78 -3.53
CA ARG A 89 9.13 7.16 -2.51
C ARG A 89 8.20 6.01 -2.23
N TRP A 90 7.80 5.83 -0.99
CA TRP A 90 6.76 4.87 -0.62
C TRP A 90 5.88 5.41 0.51
N ILE A 91 4.68 4.86 0.62
CA ILE A 91 3.73 5.22 1.68
C ILE A 91 4.28 4.70 3.02
N CYS A 92 4.38 5.58 4.02
CA CYS A 92 4.73 5.18 5.37
C CYS A 92 3.58 4.43 6.03
N TRP A 93 3.86 3.24 6.55
CA TRP A 93 2.91 2.45 7.32
C TRP A 93 3.64 1.63 8.37
N THR A 94 3.17 1.68 9.61
CA THR A 94 3.78 0.96 10.74
C THR A 94 3.16 -0.41 10.99
N GLY A 95 2.00 -0.70 10.41
CA GLY A 95 1.33 -1.99 10.54
C GLY A 95 1.86 -3.04 9.58
N SER A 96 1.59 -4.33 9.85
CA SER A 96 1.89 -5.41 8.91
C SER A 96 0.87 -5.44 7.76
N ILE A 97 1.34 -5.42 6.51
CA ILE A 97 0.51 -5.59 5.31
C ILE A 97 0.77 -6.99 4.78
N LYS A 98 -0.11 -7.93 5.15
CA LYS A 98 0.10 -9.35 4.87
C LYS A 98 -0.33 -9.75 3.48
N TYR A 99 -1.29 -9.01 2.91
CA TYR A 99 -1.96 -9.39 1.66
C TYR A 99 -1.88 -8.29 0.60
N PRO A 100 -1.80 -8.66 -0.70
CA PRO A 100 -1.86 -7.69 -1.81
C PRO A 100 -3.06 -6.74 -1.74
N GLU A 101 -4.24 -7.24 -1.36
CA GLU A 101 -5.45 -6.42 -1.24
C GLU A 101 -5.38 -5.39 -0.10
N GLN A 102 -4.67 -5.70 0.98
CA GLN A 102 -4.40 -4.73 2.03
C GLN A 102 -3.47 -3.61 1.52
N ALA A 103 -2.47 -3.98 0.71
CA ALA A 103 -1.57 -3.01 0.07
C ALA A 103 -2.34 -2.08 -0.89
N LYS A 104 -3.21 -2.64 -1.74
CA LYS A 104 -4.12 -1.84 -2.60
C LYS A 104 -5.02 -0.92 -1.77
N THR A 105 -5.54 -1.41 -0.65
CA THR A 105 -6.37 -0.59 0.25
C THR A 105 -5.61 0.57 0.86
N LEU A 106 -4.35 0.36 1.27
CA LEU A 106 -3.47 1.43 1.70
C LEU A 106 -3.25 2.47 0.58
N CYS A 107 -2.94 2.01 -0.64
CA CYS A 107 -2.76 2.88 -1.80
C CYS A 107 -4.00 3.76 -2.07
N ARG A 108 -5.20 3.15 -2.07
CA ARG A 108 -6.46 3.87 -2.28
C ARG A 108 -6.68 4.96 -1.24
N LYS A 109 -6.61 4.59 0.05
CA LYS A 109 -6.82 5.54 1.15
C LYS A 109 -5.81 6.68 1.14
N TRP A 110 -4.55 6.38 0.83
CA TRP A 110 -3.51 7.39 0.72
C TRP A 110 -3.75 8.32 -0.47
N ALA A 111 -4.12 7.77 -1.64
CA ALA A 111 -4.43 8.53 -2.85
C ALA A 111 -5.63 9.46 -2.63
N ASP A 112 -6.72 8.96 -2.06
CA ASP A 112 -7.93 9.75 -1.78
C ASP A 112 -7.62 10.91 -0.83
N ALA A 113 -6.88 10.63 0.26
CA ALA A 113 -6.47 11.66 1.21
C ALA A 113 -5.56 12.71 0.58
N THR A 114 -4.61 12.29 -0.26
CA THR A 114 -3.71 13.18 -0.99
C THR A 114 -4.50 14.02 -1.99
N GLN A 115 -5.47 13.43 -2.67
CA GLN A 115 -6.29 14.12 -3.64
C GLN A 115 -7.15 15.20 -3.00
N VAL A 116 -7.76 14.92 -1.84
CA VAL A 116 -8.50 15.93 -1.07
C VAL A 116 -7.60 17.12 -0.73
N PHE A 117 -6.35 16.88 -0.34
CA PHE A 117 -5.39 17.96 -0.09
C PHE A 117 -5.04 18.74 -1.38
N ILE A 118 -4.79 18.04 -2.49
CA ILE A 118 -4.50 18.67 -3.79
C ILE A 118 -5.68 19.56 -4.23
N ASP A 119 -6.91 19.10 -4.03
CA ASP A 119 -8.10 19.82 -4.47
C ASP A 119 -8.42 21.01 -3.57
N THR A 120 -8.42 20.79 -2.26
CA THR A 120 -8.93 21.77 -1.30
C THR A 120 -7.85 22.63 -0.65
N GLY A 121 -6.60 22.16 -0.65
CA GLY A 121 -5.51 22.74 0.13
C GLY A 121 -5.54 22.41 1.61
N LYS A 122 -6.52 21.62 2.06
CA LYS A 122 -6.70 21.22 3.45
C LYS A 122 -6.48 19.72 3.55
N PRO A 123 -5.54 19.25 4.40
CA PRO A 123 -5.40 17.82 4.63
C PRO A 123 -6.62 17.28 5.35
N LEU A 124 -6.90 15.99 5.16
CA LEU A 124 -7.88 15.30 6.00
C LEU A 124 -7.41 15.33 7.47
N PRO A 125 -8.34 15.42 8.45
CA PRO A 125 -7.98 15.53 9.88
C PRO A 125 -7.03 14.43 10.38
N ALA A 126 -7.10 13.23 9.80
CA ALA A 126 -6.26 12.10 10.12
C ALA A 126 -4.78 12.26 9.72
N PHE A 127 -4.46 13.25 8.87
CA PHE A 127 -3.12 13.51 8.34
C PHE A 127 -2.54 14.86 8.79
N VAL A 128 -3.27 15.58 9.64
CA VAL A 128 -2.74 16.76 10.33
C VAL A 128 -1.79 16.27 11.42
N ARG A 129 -0.51 16.64 11.34
CA ARG A 129 0.43 16.45 12.46
C ARG A 129 -0.13 17.18 13.68
N ARG A 130 -0.44 16.43 14.73
CA ARG A 130 -0.74 16.99 16.06
C ARG A 130 0.55 17.33 16.79
#